data_AF-A0A9X0PGD1-F1
#
_entry.id   AF-A0A9X0PGD1-F1
#
_cell.length_a   1.000
_cell.length_b   1.000
_cell.length_c   1.000
_cell.angle_alpha   90.00
_cell.angle_beta   90.00
_cell.angle_gamma   90.00
#
_symmetry.space_group_name_H-M   'P 1'
#
loop_
_entity.id
_entity.type
_entity.pdbx_description
1 polymer ?
#
loop_
_entity_poly.entity_id
_entity_poly.type
_entity_poly.pdbx_seq_one_letter_code
_entity_poly.pdbx_strand_id
1 'polypeptide(L)'
;MLSKQSEDFLVKLRVELLFRGKKEEEIEEIEELRDHLATAEQQGEDVQAIIDMPIKAYADKFSKHLPFINHLTKYVAYFVLFLLALFTIPDLFEQSYTLTASDILNVIFTFLITVILGLYMIRKLILTFGDSKKTYIFAAIGGILIFGLILFGAFLAHTFPLYEIVTLTQQQSNITGVILLLLIMLICVVLKQKIYAVILFLVCLPNIVALLTTQNSSRTQYLTISLSLFIVLNIAFMGFAFYQFRKDSKTK
;
A
#
# COMPACT_ATOMS: atom_id res chain seq x y z
N MET A 1 11.84 -5.92 30.17
CA MET A 1 11.70 -4.99 29.03
C MET A 1 13.04 -4.97 28.32
N LEU A 2 13.05 -5.12 26.99
CA LEU A 2 14.30 -5.06 26.21
C LEU A 2 14.82 -3.63 26.10
N SER A 3 16.12 -3.51 25.89
CA SER A 3 16.73 -2.26 25.45
C SER A 3 16.22 -1.86 24.06
N LYS A 4 16.18 -0.55 23.81
CA LYS A 4 15.76 0.01 22.52
C LYS A 4 16.65 -0.44 21.35
N GLN A 5 17.91 -0.76 21.62
CA GLN A 5 18.85 -1.25 20.61
C GLN A 5 18.52 -2.70 20.20
N SER A 6 18.17 -3.55 21.16
CA SER A 6 17.73 -4.93 20.91
C SER A 6 16.42 -4.97 20.12
N GLU A 7 15.44 -4.12 20.46
CA GLU A 7 14.21 -4.01 19.67
C GLU A 7 14.49 -3.56 18.22
N ASP A 8 15.35 -2.56 18.04
CA ASP A 8 15.71 -2.06 16.70
C ASP A 8 16.41 -3.11 15.84
N PHE A 9 17.30 -3.91 16.45
CA PHE A 9 17.95 -5.05 15.82
C PHE A 9 16.95 -6.10 15.35
N LEU A 10 16.02 -6.50 16.23
CA LEU A 10 15.00 -7.50 15.91
C LEU A 10 14.08 -7.04 14.77
N VAL A 11 13.69 -5.76 14.76
CA VAL A 11 12.89 -5.18 13.66
C VAL A 11 13.66 -5.24 12.33
N LYS A 12 14.93 -4.83 12.33
CA LYS A 12 15.78 -4.89 11.11
C LYS A 12 15.98 -6.32 10.62
N LEU A 13 16.20 -7.27 11.52
CA LEU A 13 16.35 -8.69 11.21
C LEU A 13 15.07 -9.27 10.60
N ARG A 14 13.91 -8.99 11.21
CA ARG A 14 12.59 -9.40 10.71
C ARG A 14 12.38 -8.93 9.27
N VAL A 15 12.65 -7.65 9.00
CA VAL A 15 12.51 -7.10 7.64
C VAL A 15 13.46 -7.76 6.65
N GLU A 16 14.74 -7.94 7.00
CA GLU A 16 15.71 -8.59 6.10
C GLU A 16 15.31 -10.04 5.77
N LEU A 17 14.79 -10.80 6.74
CA LEU A 17 14.30 -12.17 6.53
C LEU A 17 13.05 -12.21 5.65
N LEU A 18 12.11 -11.26 5.81
CA LEU A 18 10.95 -11.11 4.91
C LEU A 18 11.39 -10.82 3.48
N PHE A 19 12.37 -9.93 3.28
CA PHE A 19 12.93 -9.63 1.95
C PHE A 19 13.71 -10.81 1.34
N ARG A 20 14.17 -11.75 2.16
CA ARG A 20 14.75 -13.04 1.73
C ARG A 20 13.69 -14.12 1.51
N GLY A 21 12.41 -13.77 1.61
CA GLY A 21 11.29 -14.67 1.36
C GLY A 21 11.06 -15.68 2.48
N LYS A 22 11.35 -15.34 3.74
CA LYS A 22 11.04 -16.20 4.89
C LYS A 22 9.68 -15.87 5.50
N LYS A 23 8.91 -16.90 5.90
CA LYS A 23 7.52 -16.78 6.35
C LYS A 23 7.42 -15.99 7.65
N GLU A 24 6.45 -15.08 7.72
CA GLU A 24 6.17 -14.25 8.90
C GLU A 24 5.68 -15.05 10.11
N GLU A 25 4.90 -16.11 9.88
CA GLU A 25 4.33 -16.98 10.93
C GLU A 25 5.39 -17.88 11.59
N GLU A 26 6.49 -18.16 10.89
CA GLU A 26 7.59 -19.00 11.39
C GLU A 26 8.77 -18.14 11.90
N ILE A 27 8.52 -16.84 12.08
CA ILE A 27 9.39 -15.90 12.82
C ILE A 27 9.26 -16.13 14.35
N GLU A 28 8.70 -17.27 14.77
CA GLU A 28 8.70 -17.73 16.17
C GLU A 28 10.14 -17.79 16.72
N GLU A 29 11.12 -18.15 15.88
CA GLU A 29 12.54 -18.10 16.24
C GLU A 29 13.06 -16.67 16.54
N ILE A 30 12.44 -15.60 16.00
CA ILE A 30 12.77 -14.21 16.40
C ILE A 30 12.14 -13.87 17.75
N GLU A 31 10.97 -14.44 18.08
CA GLU A 31 10.38 -14.27 19.41
C GLU A 31 11.19 -15.02 20.46
N GLU A 32 11.71 -16.23 20.14
CA GLU A 32 12.70 -16.90 20.98
C GLU A 32 13.98 -16.08 21.13
N LEU A 33 14.50 -15.51 20.03
CA LEU A 33 15.66 -14.62 20.08
C LEU A 33 15.39 -13.38 20.94
N ARG A 34 14.16 -12.85 20.91
CA ARG A 34 13.74 -11.74 21.75
C ARG A 34 13.77 -12.13 23.23
N ASP A 35 13.27 -13.31 23.58
CA ASP A 35 13.26 -13.82 24.95
C ASP A 35 14.68 -14.12 25.45
N HIS A 36 15.56 -14.64 24.59
CA HIS A 36 16.98 -14.83 24.89
C HIS A 36 17.69 -13.50 25.14
N LEU A 37 17.48 -12.48 24.28
CA LEU A 37 18.05 -11.15 24.48
C LEU A 37 17.52 -10.49 25.76
N ALA A 38 16.22 -10.63 26.05
CA ALA A 38 15.64 -10.12 27.29
C ALA A 38 16.24 -10.78 28.54
N THR A 39 16.50 -12.08 28.49
CA THR A 39 17.08 -12.85 29.60
C THR A 39 18.55 -12.48 29.81
N ALA A 40 19.33 -12.41 28.73
CA ALA A 40 20.74 -12.01 28.77
C ALA A 40 20.91 -10.58 29.32
N GLU A 41 20.08 -9.62 28.87
CA GLU A 41 20.08 -8.25 29.42
C GLU A 41 19.70 -8.22 30.91
N GLN A 42 18.73 -9.03 31.34
CA GLN A 42 18.35 -9.13 32.77
C GLN A 42 19.45 -9.75 33.63
N GLN A 43 20.24 -10.66 33.08
CA GLN A 43 21.37 -11.30 33.75
C GLN A 43 22.65 -10.45 33.71
N GLY A 44 22.64 -9.31 33.02
CA GLY A 44 23.79 -8.42 32.87
C GLY A 44 24.84 -8.96 31.91
N GLU A 45 24.47 -9.92 31.05
CA GLU A 45 25.34 -10.45 30.00
C GLU A 45 25.49 -9.44 28.86
N ASP A 46 26.65 -9.48 28.19
CA ASP A 46 26.92 -8.58 27.07
C ASP A 46 26.21 -9.05 25.78
N VAL A 47 25.08 -8.41 25.49
CA VAL A 47 24.32 -8.60 24.25
C VAL A 47 24.85 -7.79 23.06
N GLN A 48 25.82 -6.88 23.24
CA GLN A 48 26.34 -6.02 22.16
C GLN A 48 27.01 -6.85 21.06
N ALA A 49 27.69 -7.95 21.41
CA ALA A 49 28.29 -8.86 20.44
C ALA A 49 27.28 -9.47 19.44
N ILE A 50 26.01 -9.57 19.83
CA ILE A 50 24.92 -10.07 18.99
C ILE A 50 24.31 -8.91 18.17
N ILE A 51 24.04 -7.78 18.83
CA ILE A 51 23.35 -6.62 18.26
C ILE A 51 24.22 -5.87 17.23
N ASP A 52 25.53 -5.81 17.44
CA ASP A 52 26.47 -5.14 16.53
C ASP A 52 26.82 -5.98 15.30
N MET A 53 26.37 -7.24 15.25
CA MET A 53 26.59 -8.07 14.07
C MET A 53 25.82 -7.49 12.86
N PRO A 54 26.44 -7.44 11.66
CA PRO A 54 25.74 -6.96 10.48
C PRO A 54 24.47 -7.77 10.22
N ILE A 55 23.31 -7.10 10.15
CA ILE A 55 21.99 -7.72 9.98
C ILE A 55 21.96 -8.74 8.83
N LYS A 56 22.65 -8.44 7.71
CA LYS A 56 22.78 -9.37 6.58
C LYS A 56 23.50 -10.66 6.96
N ALA A 57 24.62 -10.56 7.67
CA ALA A 57 25.41 -11.72 8.09
C ALA A 57 24.65 -12.58 9.10
N TYR A 58 23.90 -11.96 10.00
CA TYR A 58 23.03 -12.65 10.93
C TYR A 58 21.88 -13.37 10.19
N ALA A 59 21.20 -12.65 9.29
CA ALA A 59 20.15 -13.21 8.45
C ALA A 59 20.66 -14.35 7.54
N ASP A 60 21.89 -14.30 7.02
CA ASP A 60 22.48 -15.39 6.24
C ASP A 60 22.67 -16.68 7.04
N LYS A 61 23.05 -16.58 8.31
CA LYS A 61 23.16 -17.75 9.20
C LYS A 61 21.79 -18.30 9.55
N PHE A 62 20.86 -17.42 9.90
CA PHE A 62 19.53 -17.77 10.37
C PHE A 62 18.63 -18.31 9.24
N SER A 63 18.71 -17.70 8.06
CA SER A 63 17.88 -18.05 6.90
C SER A 63 18.12 -19.45 6.33
N LYS A 64 19.20 -20.15 6.71
CA LYS A 64 19.45 -21.53 6.27
C LYS A 64 18.47 -22.54 6.89
N HIS A 65 17.90 -22.21 8.04
CA HIS A 65 17.04 -23.11 8.81
C HIS A 65 15.54 -22.82 8.60
N LEU A 66 15.21 -21.61 8.10
CA LEU A 66 13.84 -21.20 7.84
C LEU A 66 13.35 -21.62 6.44
N PRO A 67 12.12 -22.13 6.29
CA PRO A 67 11.56 -22.46 4.98
C PRO A 67 11.19 -21.21 4.16
N PHE A 68 11.15 -21.39 2.85
CA PHE A 68 10.89 -20.32 1.90
C PHE A 68 9.37 -20.10 1.70
N ILE A 69 8.96 -18.86 1.53
CA ILE A 69 7.57 -18.50 1.21
C ILE A 69 7.29 -18.84 -0.26
N ASN A 70 6.54 -19.92 -0.52
CA ASN A 70 5.98 -20.24 -1.83
C ASN A 70 4.71 -19.45 -2.20
N HIS A 71 4.21 -18.58 -1.30
CA HIS A 71 2.95 -17.84 -1.49
C HIS A 71 3.11 -16.34 -1.78
N LEU A 72 4.32 -15.79 -1.69
CA LEU A 72 4.58 -14.35 -1.87
C LEU A 72 4.14 -13.90 -3.27
N THR A 73 4.38 -14.72 -4.28
CA THR A 73 3.95 -14.51 -5.66
C THR A 73 2.43 -14.41 -5.80
N LYS A 74 1.65 -15.20 -5.04
CA LYS A 74 0.18 -15.12 -5.04
C LYS A 74 -0.31 -13.79 -4.45
N TYR A 75 0.26 -13.37 -3.33
CA TYR A 75 -0.10 -12.10 -2.69
C TYR A 75 0.29 -10.89 -3.55
N VAL A 76 1.48 -10.93 -4.16
CA VAL A 76 1.89 -9.90 -5.13
C VAL A 76 0.90 -9.86 -6.30
N ALA A 77 0.51 -11.01 -6.86
CA ALA A 77 -0.47 -11.09 -7.94
C ALA A 77 -1.83 -10.48 -7.54
N TYR A 78 -2.36 -10.82 -6.35
CA TYR A 78 -3.60 -10.22 -5.85
C TYR A 78 -3.49 -8.71 -5.64
N PHE A 79 -2.35 -8.25 -5.14
CA PHE A 79 -2.08 -6.83 -4.98
C PHE A 79 -2.03 -6.09 -6.32
N VAL A 80 -1.42 -6.69 -7.35
CA VAL A 80 -1.43 -6.14 -8.72
C VAL A 80 -2.88 -5.98 -9.20
N LEU A 81 -3.67 -7.05 -9.10
CA LEU A 81 -5.05 -7.09 -9.56
C LEU A 81 -5.91 -6.05 -8.82
N PHE A 82 -5.66 -5.87 -7.52
CA PHE A 82 -6.31 -4.83 -6.73
C PHE A 82 -5.90 -3.42 -7.15
N LEU A 83 -4.62 -3.15 -7.41
CA LEU A 83 -4.18 -1.85 -7.91
C LEU A 83 -4.82 -1.53 -9.27
N LEU A 84 -4.89 -2.51 -10.19
CA LEU A 84 -5.61 -2.36 -11.45
C LEU A 84 -7.06 -1.93 -11.24
N ALA A 85 -7.76 -2.63 -10.34
CA ALA A 85 -9.13 -2.30 -9.97
C ALA A 85 -9.26 -0.87 -9.43
N LEU A 86 -8.32 -0.47 -8.56
CA LEU A 86 -8.34 0.82 -7.88
C LEU A 86 -8.12 2.01 -8.83
N PHE A 87 -7.37 1.83 -9.91
CA PHE A 87 -7.17 2.87 -10.93
C PHE A 87 -8.23 2.82 -12.03
N THR A 88 -8.69 1.64 -12.45
CA THR A 88 -9.60 1.53 -13.60
C THR A 88 -11.07 1.69 -13.24
N ILE A 89 -11.53 1.17 -12.10
CA ILE A 89 -12.95 1.20 -11.74
C ILE A 89 -13.48 2.62 -11.54
N PRO A 90 -12.78 3.53 -10.83
CA PRO A 90 -13.30 4.89 -10.63
C PRO A 90 -13.59 5.60 -11.95
N ASP A 91 -12.73 5.41 -12.95
CA ASP A 91 -12.84 6.04 -14.27
C ASP A 91 -14.07 5.53 -15.05
N LEU A 92 -14.54 4.32 -14.78
CA LEU A 92 -15.76 3.78 -15.40
C LEU A 92 -17.04 4.54 -14.98
N PHE A 93 -16.99 5.29 -13.88
CA PHE A 93 -18.11 6.12 -13.42
C PHE A 93 -18.06 7.56 -13.98
N GLU A 94 -17.06 7.91 -14.78
CA GLU A 94 -17.01 9.19 -15.48
C GLU A 94 -18.04 9.28 -16.61
N GLN A 95 -18.32 10.51 -17.07
CA GLN A 95 -19.29 10.83 -18.14
C GLN A 95 -18.94 10.27 -19.54
N SER A 96 -17.74 9.75 -19.72
CA SER A 96 -17.33 9.02 -20.91
C SER A 96 -16.06 8.23 -20.56
N TYR A 97 -16.01 6.95 -20.91
CA TYR A 97 -14.82 6.14 -20.70
C TYR A 97 -14.22 5.72 -22.03
N THR A 98 -12.98 6.11 -22.25
CA THR A 98 -12.18 5.71 -23.42
C THR A 98 -10.91 5.07 -22.92
N LEU A 99 -10.76 3.77 -23.14
CA LEU A 99 -9.54 3.06 -22.83
C LEU A 99 -8.54 3.28 -23.95
N THR A 100 -7.40 3.89 -23.62
CA THR A 100 -6.30 4.10 -24.55
C THR A 100 -5.10 3.21 -24.25
N ALA A 101 -4.23 3.00 -25.24
CA ALA A 101 -2.94 2.33 -25.03
C ALA A 101 -2.06 3.08 -24.01
N SER A 102 -2.20 4.40 -23.90
CA SER A 102 -1.51 5.21 -22.90
C SER A 102 -1.96 4.87 -21.48
N ASP A 103 -3.23 4.57 -21.28
CA ASP A 103 -3.77 4.16 -19.98
C ASP A 103 -3.21 2.80 -19.54
N ILE A 104 -3.11 1.85 -20.47
CA ILE A 104 -2.49 0.54 -20.21
C ILE A 104 -1.01 0.72 -19.85
N LEU A 105 -0.28 1.57 -20.58
CA LEU A 105 1.12 1.85 -20.30
C LEU A 105 1.30 2.53 -18.93
N ASN A 106 0.42 3.49 -18.60
CA ASN A 106 0.43 4.15 -17.30
C ASN A 106 0.14 3.20 -16.15
N VAL A 107 -0.75 2.25 -16.36
CA VAL A 107 -1.04 1.18 -15.40
C VAL A 107 0.20 0.32 -15.13
N ILE A 108 0.93 -0.09 -16.18
CA ILE A 108 2.17 -0.85 -16.05
C ILE A 108 3.25 -0.01 -15.34
N PHE A 109 3.38 1.26 -15.70
CA PHE A 109 4.31 2.20 -15.09
C PHE A 109 4.03 2.40 -13.60
N THR A 110 2.76 2.63 -13.25
CA THR A 110 2.28 2.78 -11.87
C THR A 110 2.58 1.52 -11.08
N PHE A 111 2.30 0.34 -11.63
CA PHE A 111 2.61 -0.93 -11.00
C PHE A 111 4.11 -1.08 -10.71
N LEU A 112 4.97 -0.82 -11.71
CA LEU A 112 6.42 -0.93 -11.56
C LEU A 112 6.95 0.04 -10.52
N ILE A 113 6.50 1.30 -10.52
CA ILE A 113 6.92 2.29 -9.53
C ILE A 113 6.44 1.90 -8.13
N THR A 114 5.16 1.61 -7.95
CA THR A 114 4.62 1.32 -6.62
C THR A 114 5.26 0.06 -6.02
N VAL A 115 5.44 -1.00 -6.81
CA VAL A 115 6.04 -2.24 -6.30
C VAL A 115 7.54 -2.13 -6.16
N ILE A 116 8.28 -1.77 -7.20
CA ILE A 116 9.74 -1.79 -7.17
C ILE A 116 10.27 -0.66 -6.28
N LEU A 117 9.87 0.59 -6.57
CA LEU A 117 10.37 1.74 -5.83
C LEU A 117 9.80 1.77 -4.42
N GLY A 118 8.53 1.42 -4.24
CA GLY A 118 7.88 1.35 -2.92
C GLY A 118 8.53 0.31 -2.01
N LEU A 119 8.70 -0.94 -2.47
CA LEU A 119 9.36 -1.97 -1.67
C LEU A 119 10.83 -1.62 -1.39
N TYR A 120 11.55 -1.08 -2.39
CA TYR A 120 12.94 -0.66 -2.21
C TYR A 120 13.07 0.47 -1.16
N MET A 121 12.20 1.49 -1.23
CA MET A 121 12.14 2.59 -0.24
C MET A 121 11.88 2.04 1.15
N ILE A 122 10.82 1.23 1.33
CA ILE A 122 10.44 0.67 2.62
C ILE A 122 11.61 -0.15 3.21
N ARG A 123 12.21 -1.04 2.39
CA ARG A 123 13.38 -1.83 2.81
C ARG A 123 14.51 -0.92 3.30
N LYS A 124 14.90 0.04 2.47
CA LYS A 124 16.04 0.91 2.75
C LYS A 124 15.80 1.75 3.99
N LEU A 125 14.59 2.28 4.16
CA LEU A 125 14.24 3.11 5.31
C LEU A 125 14.28 2.31 6.61
N ILE A 126 13.68 1.11 6.64
CA ILE A 126 13.68 0.28 7.85
C ILE A 126 15.10 -0.21 8.17
N LEU A 127 15.88 -0.65 7.18
CA LEU A 127 17.27 -1.09 7.43
C LEU A 127 18.18 0.06 7.91
N THR A 128 17.92 1.30 7.49
CA THR A 128 18.75 2.46 7.85
C THR A 128 18.35 3.05 9.20
N PHE A 129 17.05 3.23 9.43
CA PHE A 129 16.53 4.01 10.56
C PHE A 129 15.69 3.19 11.55
N GLY A 130 15.43 1.91 11.26
CA GLY A 130 14.71 0.98 12.13
C GLY A 130 13.32 1.47 12.53
N ASP A 131 12.88 1.22 13.76
CA ASP A 131 11.60 1.75 14.28
C ASP A 131 11.79 3.12 14.95
N SER A 132 12.07 4.13 14.13
CA SER A 132 12.24 5.50 14.60
C SER A 132 11.25 6.45 13.95
N LYS A 133 10.96 7.57 14.62
CA LYS A 133 10.13 8.66 14.06
C LYS A 133 10.64 9.12 12.68
N LYS A 134 11.96 9.04 12.44
CA LYS A 134 12.57 9.39 11.14
C LYS A 134 12.11 8.45 10.04
N THR A 135 11.99 7.15 10.32
CA THR A 135 11.48 6.15 9.36
C THR A 135 10.09 6.53 8.86
N TYR A 136 9.17 6.89 9.76
CA TYR A 136 7.82 7.31 9.40
C TYR A 136 7.79 8.61 8.58
N ILE A 137 8.60 9.60 8.96
CA ILE A 137 8.68 10.88 8.22
C ILE A 137 9.23 10.67 6.81
N PHE A 138 10.35 9.94 6.66
CA PHE A 138 10.92 9.66 5.34
C PHE A 138 10.03 8.72 4.52
N ALA A 139 9.31 7.79 5.15
CA ALA A 139 8.32 6.96 4.47
C ALA A 139 7.16 7.81 3.94
N ALA A 140 6.68 8.79 4.71
CA ALA A 140 5.65 9.73 4.27
C ALA A 140 6.13 10.58 3.08
N ILE A 141 7.36 11.12 3.15
CA ILE A 141 7.96 11.88 2.04
C ILE A 141 8.11 10.99 0.79
N GLY A 142 8.60 9.76 0.96
CA GLY A 142 8.72 8.79 -0.12
C GLY A 142 7.36 8.42 -0.73
N GLY A 143 6.33 8.28 0.10
CA GLY A 143 4.95 8.06 -0.33
C GLY A 143 4.40 9.22 -1.15
N ILE A 144 4.62 10.46 -0.71
CA ILE A 144 4.23 11.67 -1.47
C ILE A 144 4.94 11.70 -2.82
N LEU A 145 6.23 11.35 -2.87
CA LEU A 145 6.99 11.30 -4.12
C LEU A 145 6.45 10.23 -5.08
N ILE A 146 6.19 9.01 -4.57
CA ILE A 146 5.58 7.93 -5.37
C ILE A 146 4.21 8.37 -5.89
N PHE A 147 3.38 8.96 -5.04
CA PHE A 147 2.07 9.46 -5.45
C PHE A 147 2.18 10.55 -6.52
N GLY A 148 3.14 11.47 -6.39
CA GLY A 148 3.44 12.47 -7.41
C GLY A 148 3.85 11.86 -8.75
N LEU A 149 4.63 10.77 -8.74
CA LEU A 149 5.00 10.04 -9.96
C LEU A 149 3.79 9.34 -10.60
N ILE A 150 2.88 8.79 -9.80
CA ILE A 150 1.63 8.19 -10.30
C ILE A 150 0.77 9.26 -10.98
N LEU A 151 0.58 10.42 -10.33
CA LEU A 151 -0.15 11.54 -10.92
C LEU A 151 0.51 12.06 -12.19
N PHE A 152 1.85 12.14 -12.21
CA PHE A 152 2.59 12.54 -13.40
C PHE A 152 2.40 11.54 -14.55
N GLY A 153 2.43 10.24 -14.27
CA GLY A 153 2.13 9.19 -15.26
C GLY A 153 0.72 9.31 -15.82
N ALA A 154 -0.28 9.48 -14.94
CA ALA A 154 -1.68 9.67 -15.34
C ALA A 154 -1.87 10.94 -16.19
N PHE A 155 -1.23 12.04 -15.80
CA PHE A 155 -1.24 13.28 -16.58
C PHE A 155 -0.64 13.08 -17.97
N LEU A 156 0.49 12.36 -18.06
CA LEU A 156 1.14 12.09 -19.34
C LEU A 156 0.27 11.21 -20.25
N ALA A 157 -0.39 10.19 -19.67
CA ALA A 157 -1.28 9.30 -20.39
C ALA A 157 -2.49 10.03 -20.99
N HIS A 158 -3.10 10.92 -20.21
CA HIS A 158 -4.23 11.72 -20.66
C HIS A 158 -3.81 12.84 -21.65
N THR A 159 -2.60 13.39 -21.52
CA THR A 159 -2.11 14.45 -22.42
C THR A 159 -1.68 13.91 -23.78
N PHE A 160 -1.11 12.70 -23.80
CA PHE A 160 -0.63 12.04 -25.02
C PHE A 160 -1.33 10.68 -25.21
N PRO A 161 -2.62 10.66 -25.59
CA PRO A 161 -3.31 9.42 -25.90
C PRO A 161 -2.74 8.83 -27.21
N LEU A 162 -2.15 7.63 -27.12
CA LEU A 162 -1.51 6.98 -28.28
C LEU A 162 -2.56 6.40 -29.25
N TYR A 163 -3.40 5.49 -28.76
CA TYR A 163 -4.39 4.78 -29.56
C TYR A 163 -5.63 4.45 -28.72
N GLU A 164 -6.81 4.76 -29.23
CA GLU A 164 -8.09 4.40 -28.59
C GLU A 164 -8.43 2.94 -28.88
N ILE A 165 -8.57 2.14 -27.82
CA ILE A 165 -8.82 0.70 -27.93
C ILE A 165 -10.32 0.43 -27.82
N VAL A 166 -10.96 0.99 -26.80
CA VAL A 166 -12.40 0.83 -26.56
C VAL A 166 -12.99 2.14 -26.08
N THR A 167 -14.11 2.55 -26.66
CA THR A 167 -14.91 3.67 -26.19
C THR A 167 -16.26 3.13 -25.70
N LEU A 168 -16.59 3.41 -24.44
CA LEU A 168 -17.85 2.99 -23.84
C LEU A 168 -18.79 4.20 -23.76
N THR A 169 -20.06 3.97 -24.13
CA THR A 169 -21.12 4.94 -23.83
C THR A 169 -21.34 5.04 -22.32
N GLN A 170 -21.90 6.14 -21.84
CA GLN A 170 -22.08 6.36 -20.41
C GLN A 170 -22.80 5.22 -19.70
N GLN A 171 -23.91 4.76 -20.28
CA GLN A 171 -24.71 3.69 -19.67
C GLN A 171 -23.93 2.38 -19.62
N GLN A 172 -23.20 2.04 -20.68
CA GLN A 172 -22.37 0.83 -20.73
C GLN A 172 -21.21 0.90 -19.73
N SER A 173 -20.55 2.07 -19.62
CA SER A 173 -19.46 2.29 -18.67
C SER A 173 -19.93 2.14 -17.23
N ASN A 174 -21.05 2.79 -16.87
CA ASN A 174 -21.63 2.72 -15.53
C ASN A 174 -22.01 1.29 -15.14
N ILE A 175 -22.71 0.57 -16.02
CA ILE A 175 -23.12 -0.82 -15.75
C ILE A 175 -21.88 -1.70 -15.55
N THR A 176 -20.87 -1.53 -16.41
CA THR A 176 -19.60 -2.27 -16.30
C THR A 176 -18.89 -1.94 -14.99
N GLY A 177 -18.83 -0.66 -14.61
CA GLY A 177 -18.24 -0.19 -13.35
C GLY A 177 -18.91 -0.80 -12.12
N VAL A 178 -20.25 -0.83 -12.06
CA VAL A 178 -20.99 -1.45 -10.95
C VAL A 178 -20.72 -2.95 -10.87
N ILE A 179 -20.77 -3.66 -11.99
CA ILE A 179 -20.52 -5.11 -12.04
C ILE A 179 -19.09 -5.41 -11.57
N LEU A 180 -18.10 -4.69 -12.09
CA LEU A 180 -16.69 -4.89 -11.73
C LEU A 180 -16.44 -4.57 -10.25
N LEU A 181 -17.01 -3.47 -9.75
CA LEU A 181 -16.92 -3.07 -8.35
C LEU A 181 -17.46 -4.15 -7.41
N LEU A 182 -18.68 -4.63 -7.67
CA LEU A 182 -19.29 -5.68 -6.84
C LEU A 182 -18.52 -7.00 -6.90
N LEU A 183 -18.04 -7.38 -8.09
CA LEU A 183 -17.24 -8.58 -8.29
C LEU A 183 -15.94 -8.53 -7.48
N ILE A 184 -15.19 -7.43 -7.57
CA ILE A 184 -13.91 -7.29 -6.87
C ILE A 184 -14.12 -7.15 -5.36
N MET A 185 -15.16 -6.42 -4.92
CA MET A 185 -15.52 -6.37 -3.51
C MET A 185 -15.85 -7.78 -2.96
N LEU A 186 -16.58 -8.60 -3.72
CA LEU A 186 -16.89 -9.97 -3.32
C LEU A 186 -15.61 -10.81 -3.23
N ILE A 187 -14.70 -10.71 -4.21
CA ILE A 187 -13.40 -11.38 -4.16
C ILE A 187 -12.62 -10.97 -2.91
N CYS A 188 -12.54 -9.67 -2.61
CA CYS A 188 -11.85 -9.17 -1.42
C CYS A 188 -12.47 -9.73 -0.12
N VAL A 189 -13.79 -9.87 -0.04
CA VAL A 189 -14.48 -10.47 1.11
C VAL A 189 -14.16 -11.96 1.23
N VAL A 190 -14.19 -12.71 0.12
CA VAL A 190 -13.83 -14.14 0.07
C VAL A 190 -12.38 -14.37 0.51
N LEU A 191 -11.46 -13.50 0.09
CA LEU A 191 -10.05 -13.52 0.48
C LEU A 191 -9.78 -13.02 1.91
N LYS A 192 -10.83 -12.73 2.70
CA LYS A 192 -10.75 -12.15 4.06
C LYS A 192 -10.04 -10.78 4.11
N GLN A 193 -9.94 -10.10 2.97
CA GLN A 193 -9.29 -8.81 2.76
C GLN A 193 -10.32 -7.67 2.76
N LYS A 194 -11.19 -7.62 3.78
CA LYS A 194 -12.33 -6.69 3.84
C LYS A 194 -11.94 -5.21 3.74
N ILE A 195 -10.76 -4.86 4.28
CA ILE A 195 -10.23 -3.48 4.23
C ILE A 195 -10.06 -3.01 2.79
N TYR A 196 -9.57 -3.87 1.89
CA TYR A 196 -9.37 -3.54 0.49
C TYR A 196 -10.68 -3.28 -0.25
N ALA A 197 -11.75 -4.03 0.07
CA ALA A 197 -13.08 -3.77 -0.46
C ALA A 197 -13.61 -2.38 -0.04
N VAL A 198 -13.41 -2.02 1.24
CA VAL A 198 -13.80 -0.70 1.77
C VAL A 198 -13.02 0.41 1.09
N ILE A 199 -11.70 0.25 0.94
CA ILE A 199 -10.85 1.24 0.25
C ILE A 199 -11.32 1.44 -1.19
N LEU A 200 -11.54 0.35 -1.94
CA LEU A 200 -12.00 0.44 -3.34
C LEU A 200 -13.34 1.18 -3.43
N PHE A 201 -14.31 0.81 -2.59
CA PHE A 201 -15.61 1.48 -2.54
C PHE A 201 -15.47 2.97 -2.23
N LEU A 202 -14.65 3.31 -1.24
CA LEU A 202 -14.41 4.67 -0.79
C LEU A 202 -13.78 5.54 -1.90
N VAL A 203 -12.87 4.98 -2.70
CA VAL A 203 -12.25 5.66 -3.84
C VAL A 203 -13.25 5.89 -4.97
N CYS A 204 -14.18 4.95 -5.20
CA CYS A 204 -15.21 5.10 -6.24
C CYS A 204 -16.34 6.05 -5.83
N LEU A 205 -16.55 6.25 -4.53
CA LEU A 205 -17.69 6.99 -3.98
C LEU A 205 -17.85 8.42 -4.54
N PRO A 206 -16.79 9.25 -4.67
CA PRO A 206 -16.89 10.58 -5.27
C PRO A 206 -17.43 10.58 -6.69
N ASN A 207 -16.95 9.67 -7.54
CA ASN A 207 -17.41 9.57 -8.92
C ASN A 207 -18.86 9.06 -8.99
N ILE A 208 -19.23 8.09 -8.16
CA ILE A 208 -20.61 7.58 -8.08
C ILE A 208 -21.58 8.69 -7.64
N VAL A 209 -21.24 9.44 -6.58
CA VAL A 209 -22.09 10.54 -6.08
C VAL A 209 -22.18 11.67 -7.09
N ALA A 210 -21.06 12.03 -7.73
CA ALA A 210 -21.05 13.03 -8.79
C ALA A 210 -21.97 12.60 -9.94
N LEU A 211 -21.83 11.38 -10.42
CA LEU A 211 -22.65 10.83 -11.50
C LEU A 211 -24.16 10.85 -11.19
N LEU A 212 -24.56 10.47 -9.97
CA LEU A 212 -25.96 10.49 -9.55
C LEU A 212 -26.54 11.90 -9.45
N THR A 213 -25.71 12.89 -9.12
CA THR A 213 -26.14 14.29 -8.95
C THR A 213 -26.10 15.09 -10.25
N THR A 214 -25.33 14.65 -11.25
CA THR A 214 -25.05 15.42 -12.49
C THR A 214 -25.60 14.78 -13.76
N GLN A 215 -26.63 13.93 -13.69
CA GLN A 215 -27.14 13.17 -14.85
C GLN A 215 -27.45 14.02 -16.10
N ASN A 216 -27.69 15.34 -15.97
CA ASN A 216 -27.92 16.29 -17.08
C ASN A 216 -27.00 17.53 -17.04
N SER A 217 -25.92 17.48 -16.26
CA SER A 217 -25.05 18.64 -16.02
C SER A 217 -23.78 18.59 -16.86
N SER A 218 -23.12 19.75 -17.03
CA SER A 218 -21.86 19.83 -17.76
C SER A 218 -20.73 19.03 -17.09
N ARG A 219 -19.77 18.55 -17.89
CA ARG A 219 -18.56 17.84 -17.42
C ARG A 219 -17.82 18.59 -16.31
N THR A 220 -17.81 19.93 -16.37
CA THR A 220 -17.20 20.78 -15.35
C THR A 220 -17.88 20.67 -13.99
N GLN A 221 -19.21 20.55 -13.95
CA GLN A 221 -19.95 20.35 -12.71
C GLN A 221 -19.68 18.95 -12.11
N TYR A 222 -19.63 17.92 -12.95
CA TYR A 222 -19.23 16.57 -12.51
C TYR A 222 -17.85 16.57 -11.86
N LEU A 223 -16.84 17.13 -12.54
CA LEU A 223 -15.48 17.19 -12.02
C LEU A 223 -15.40 17.98 -10.71
N THR A 224 -16.16 19.08 -10.60
CA THR A 224 -16.17 19.91 -9.39
C THR A 224 -16.74 19.15 -8.20
N ILE A 225 -17.85 18.42 -8.40
CA ILE A 225 -18.49 17.63 -7.33
C ILE A 225 -17.61 16.45 -6.93
N SER A 226 -17.07 15.71 -7.89
CA SER A 226 -16.18 14.57 -7.58
C SER A 226 -14.94 15.03 -6.83
N LEU A 227 -14.25 16.08 -7.32
CA LEU A 227 -13.01 16.56 -6.73
C LEU A 227 -13.24 17.17 -5.34
N SER A 228 -14.33 17.94 -5.16
CA SER A 228 -14.68 18.48 -3.84
C SER A 228 -15.00 17.37 -2.84
N LEU A 229 -15.77 16.34 -3.23
CA LEU A 229 -16.09 15.22 -2.36
C LEU A 229 -14.84 14.40 -2.01
N PHE A 230 -13.95 14.17 -2.98
CA PHE A 230 -12.68 13.48 -2.76
C PHE A 230 -11.81 14.24 -1.75
N ILE A 231 -11.73 15.57 -1.84
CA ILE A 231 -10.99 16.41 -0.88
C ILE A 231 -11.61 16.30 0.53
N VAL A 232 -12.93 16.45 0.65
CA VAL A 232 -13.64 16.38 1.94
C VAL A 232 -13.40 15.02 2.60
N LEU A 233 -13.47 13.94 1.83
CA LEU A 233 -13.26 12.58 2.30
C LEU A 233 -11.83 12.37 2.82
N ASN A 234 -10.82 12.88 2.10
CA ASN A 234 -9.42 12.80 2.53
C ASN A 234 -9.16 13.62 3.81
N ILE A 235 -9.77 14.81 3.93
CA ILE A 235 -9.67 15.62 5.15
C ILE A 235 -10.33 14.90 6.33
N ALA A 236 -11.50 14.31 6.13
CA ALA A 236 -12.19 13.54 7.16
C ALA A 236 -11.35 12.32 7.61
N PHE A 237 -10.72 11.62 6.66
CA PHE A 237 -9.83 10.50 6.96
C PHE A 237 -8.59 10.95 7.75
N MET A 238 -7.94 12.04 7.34
CA MET A 238 -6.81 12.61 8.09
C MET A 238 -7.21 13.06 9.50
N GLY A 239 -8.37 13.70 9.64
CA GLY A 239 -8.91 14.10 10.95
C GLY A 239 -9.18 12.90 11.86
N PHE A 240 -9.77 11.83 11.33
CA PHE A 240 -10.00 10.58 12.04
C PHE A 240 -8.70 9.89 12.47
N ALA A 241 -7.73 9.80 11.55
CA ALA A 241 -6.41 9.22 11.84
C ALA A 241 -5.66 10.02 12.93
N PHE A 242 -5.71 11.36 12.86
CA PHE A 242 -5.11 12.23 13.88
C PHE A 242 -5.81 12.09 15.25
N TYR A 243 -7.14 11.97 15.26
CA TYR A 243 -7.91 11.73 16.47
C TYR A 243 -7.53 10.40 17.13
N GLN A 244 -7.46 9.31 16.36
CA GLN A 244 -6.99 8.00 16.83
C GLN A 244 -5.57 8.08 17.41
N PHE A 245 -4.63 8.69 16.67
CA PHE A 245 -3.25 8.84 17.12
C PHE A 245 -3.15 9.61 18.46
N ARG A 246 -3.95 10.67 18.63
CA ARG A 246 -4.03 11.41 19.90
C ARG A 246 -4.65 10.59 21.03
N LYS A 247 -5.64 9.76 20.74
CA LYS A 247 -6.27 8.88 21.74
C LYS A 247 -5.28 7.83 22.24
N ASP A 248 -4.55 7.19 21.33
CA ASP A 248 -3.56 6.17 21.68
C ASP A 248 -2.38 6.78 22.46
N SER A 249 -1.96 8.00 22.12
CA SER A 249 -0.93 8.74 22.86
C SER A 249 -1.35 9.17 24.27
N LYS A 250 -2.65 9.22 24.59
CA LYS A 250 -3.15 9.51 25.95
C LYS A 250 -3.31 8.26 26.80
N THR A 251 -3.22 7.07 26.19
CA THR A 251 -3.46 5.78 26.84
C THR A 251 -2.16 5.03 27.15
N LYS A 252 -1.02 5.54 26.68
CA LYS A 252 0.34 5.15 27.10
C LYS A 252 0.89 6.17 28.07
#